data_AF-A0A950FF18-F1
#
_entry.id   AF-A0A950FF18-F1
#
_cell.length_a   1.000
_cell.length_b   1.000
_cell.length_c   1.000
_cell.angle_alpha   90.00
_cell.angle_beta   90.00
_cell.angle_gamma   90.00
#
_symmetry.space_group_name_H-M   'P 1'
#
loop_
_entity.id
_entity.type
_entity.pdbx_description
1 polymer ?
#
loop_
_entity_poly.entity_id
_entity_poly.type
_entity_poly.pdbx_seq_one_letter_code
_entity_poly.pdbx_strand_id
1 'polypeptide(L)'
;MPTRNVNLTDELDRFVVAKVESGRYENASEVVRAALRTLEREEQRHEAKLAALRAAIDVGDASGIAEGNVFERVRKKLNLSLMSR
;
A
#
# COMPACT_ATOMS: atom_id res chain seq x y z
N MET A 1 11.55 24.95 13.93
CA MET A 1 11.05 24.24 12.73
C MET A 1 10.83 25.26 11.62
N PRO A 2 11.16 24.94 10.36
CA PRO A 2 10.83 25.82 9.24
C PRO A 2 9.32 25.95 9.10
N THR A 3 8.84 27.15 8.77
CA THR A 3 7.42 27.45 8.52
C THR A 3 7.15 27.41 7.02
N ARG A 4 5.95 26.96 6.64
CA ARG A 4 5.45 26.99 5.27
C ARG A 4 4.00 27.44 5.30
N ASN A 5 3.66 28.43 4.49
CA ASN A 5 2.27 28.86 4.29
C ASN A 5 1.65 28.03 3.18
N VAL A 6 0.46 27.52 3.41
CA VAL A 6 -0.30 26.71 2.46
C VAL A 6 -1.74 27.21 2.43
N ASN A 7 -2.34 27.22 1.23
CA ASN A 7 -3.75 27.51 1.08
C ASN A 7 -4.51 26.19 1.16
N LEU A 8 -5.50 26.11 2.05
CA LEU A 8 -6.40 24.98 2.17
C LEU A 8 -7.68 25.26 1.41
N THR A 9 -8.29 24.20 0.88
CA THR A 9 -9.70 24.27 0.45
C THR A 9 -10.60 24.31 1.69
N ASP A 10 -11.82 24.82 1.54
CA ASP A 10 -12.81 24.87 2.63
C ASP A 10 -13.12 23.49 3.24
N GLU A 11 -12.96 22.42 2.47
CA GLU A 11 -13.11 21.05 2.96
C GLU A 11 -11.95 20.63 3.87
N LEU A 12 -10.70 20.91 3.45
CA LEU A 12 -9.52 20.58 4.24
C LEU A 12 -9.43 21.42 5.52
N ASP A 13 -9.82 22.70 5.45
CA ASP A 13 -9.88 23.56 6.63
C ASP A 13 -10.88 23.02 7.67
N ARG A 14 -12.12 22.72 7.24
CA ARG A 14 -13.13 22.10 8.12
C ARG A 14 -12.66 20.78 8.71
N PHE A 15 -11.95 19.96 7.94
CA PHE A 15 -11.36 18.72 8.46
C PHE A 15 -10.33 19.01 9.56
N VAL A 16 -9.41 19.96 9.35
CA VAL A 16 -8.40 20.34 10.33
C VAL A 16 -9.04 20.86 11.60
N VAL A 17 -10.02 21.78 11.48
CA VAL A 17 -10.78 22.33 12.62
C VAL A 17 -11.43 21.19 13.41
N ALA A 18 -12.17 20.29 12.75
CA ALA A 18 -12.83 19.18 13.44
C ALA A 18 -11.87 18.24 14.17
N LYS A 19 -10.63 18.05 13.66
CA LYS A 19 -9.60 17.24 14.34
C LYS A 19 -9.00 17.92 15.57
N VAL A 20 -8.88 19.24 15.56
CA VAL A 20 -8.43 20.02 16.71
C VAL A 20 -9.54 20.08 17.77
N GLU A 21 -10.77 20.38 17.36
CA GLU A 21 -11.95 20.43 18.26
C GLU A 21 -12.24 19.09 18.93
N SER A 22 -11.91 17.96 18.28
CA SER A 22 -12.03 16.64 18.91
C SER A 22 -11.01 16.40 20.03
N GLY A 23 -10.08 17.32 20.29
CA GLY A 23 -9.01 17.20 21.28
C GLY A 23 -7.93 16.18 20.90
N ARG A 24 -7.93 15.65 19.67
CA ARG A 24 -6.93 14.66 19.22
C ARG A 24 -5.59 15.31 18.88
N TYR A 25 -5.62 16.59 18.52
CA TYR A 25 -4.45 17.39 18.16
C TYR A 25 -4.58 18.77 18.80
N GLU A 26 -3.48 19.37 19.21
CA GLU A 26 -3.51 20.68 19.89
C GLU A 26 -3.66 21.85 18.91
N ASN A 27 -3.24 21.67 17.65
CA ASN A 27 -3.28 22.72 16.64
C ASN A 27 -3.25 22.17 15.21
N ALA A 28 -3.57 23.03 14.25
CA ALA A 28 -3.56 22.71 12.82
C ALA A 28 -2.21 22.17 12.33
N SER A 29 -1.10 22.71 12.85
CA SER A 29 0.24 22.26 12.42
C SER A 29 0.51 20.81 12.82
N GLU A 30 -0.06 20.32 13.92
CA GLU A 30 0.03 18.90 14.30
C GLU A 30 -0.77 18.00 13.36
N VAL A 31 -1.99 18.41 13.00
CA VAL A 31 -2.83 17.68 12.04
C VAL A 31 -2.09 17.54 10.71
N VAL A 32 -1.54 18.64 10.19
CA VAL A 32 -0.79 18.65 8.91
C VAL A 32 0.45 17.78 9.00
N ARG A 33 1.23 17.83 10.09
CA ARG A 33 2.39 16.95 10.28
C ARG A 33 1.98 15.47 10.34
N ALA A 34 0.89 15.14 11.03
CA ALA A 34 0.39 13.78 11.09
C ALA A 34 -0.08 13.27 9.73
N ALA A 35 -0.74 14.12 8.94
CA ALA A 35 -1.14 13.83 7.56
C ALA A 35 0.08 13.57 6.67
N LEU A 36 1.08 14.47 6.69
CA LEU A 36 2.31 14.32 5.90
C LEU A 36 3.10 13.06 6.26
N ARG A 37 3.23 12.74 7.55
CA ARG A 37 3.86 11.46 7.98
C ARG A 37 3.08 10.24 7.48
N THR A 38 1.77 10.36 7.34
CA THR A 38 0.94 9.26 6.84
C THR A 38 1.12 9.09 5.34
N LEU A 39 1.10 10.19 4.59
CA LEU A 39 1.41 10.21 3.16
C LEU A 39 2.80 9.60 2.88
N GLU A 40 3.84 10.03 3.60
CA GLU A 40 5.20 9.50 3.45
C GLU A 40 5.25 7.99 3.68
N ARG A 41 4.58 7.48 4.72
CA ARG A 41 4.51 6.03 4.97
C ARG A 41 3.76 5.27 3.87
N GLU A 42 2.72 5.86 3.29
CA GLU A 42 1.97 5.27 2.19
C GLU A 42 2.81 5.20 0.91
N GLU A 43 3.52 6.27 0.59
CA GLU A 43 4.46 6.34 -0.54
C GLU A 43 5.57 5.28 -0.38
N GLN A 44 6.23 5.21 0.79
CA GLN A 44 7.26 4.20 1.06
C GLN A 44 6.73 2.76 0.92
N ARG A 45 5.52 2.48 1.42
CA ARG A 45 4.88 1.16 1.29
C ARG A 45 4.57 0.85 -0.18
N HIS A 46 4.12 1.84 -0.93
CA HIS A 46 3.83 1.68 -2.35
C HIS A 46 5.09 1.35 -3.14
N GLU A 47 6.19 2.08 -2.91
CA GLU A 47 7.48 1.83 -3.54
C GLU A 47 8.02 0.44 -3.19
N ALA A 48 7.98 0.06 -1.91
CA ALA A 48 8.41 -1.28 -1.48
C ALA A 48 7.59 -2.39 -2.15
N LYS A 49 6.27 -2.20 -2.29
CA LYS A 49 5.40 -3.15 -2.98
C LYS A 49 5.75 -3.27 -4.46
N LEU A 50 6.02 -2.15 -5.14
CA LEU A 50 6.44 -2.15 -6.54
C LEU A 50 7.80 -2.83 -6.73
N ALA A 51 8.75 -2.58 -5.84
CA ALA A 51 10.06 -3.23 -5.86
C ALA A 51 9.93 -4.75 -5.70
N ALA A 52 9.12 -5.21 -4.74
CA ALA A 52 8.87 -6.63 -4.53
C ALA A 52 8.17 -7.28 -5.74
N LEU A 53 7.22 -6.59 -6.37
CA LEU A 53 6.53 -7.11 -7.56
C LEU A 53 7.48 -7.24 -8.75
N ARG A 54 8.33 -6.24 -9.00
CA ARG A 54 9.34 -6.28 -10.07
C ARG A 54 10.31 -7.44 -9.86
N ALA A 55 10.84 -7.59 -8.64
CA ALA A 55 11.71 -8.71 -8.31
C ALA A 55 11.04 -10.08 -8.50
N ALA A 56 9.75 -10.20 -8.16
CA ALA A 56 8.99 -11.44 -8.38
C ALA A 56 8.79 -11.75 -9.88
N ILE A 57 8.60 -10.72 -10.71
CA ILE A 57 8.55 -10.87 -12.17
C ILE A 57 9.91 -11.33 -12.70
N ASP A 58 11.01 -10.68 -12.29
CA ASP A 58 12.36 -11.06 -12.73
C ASP A 58 12.68 -12.52 -12.38
N VAL A 59 12.31 -12.97 -11.18
CA VAL A 59 12.43 -14.37 -10.76
C VAL A 59 11.57 -15.29 -11.63
N GLY A 60 10.34 -14.89 -11.94
CA GLY A 60 9.43 -15.63 -12.82
C GLY A 60 9.99 -15.78 -14.23
N ASP A 61 10.46 -14.69 -14.82
CA ASP A 61 11.04 -14.67 -16.18
C ASP A 61 12.32 -15.51 -16.25
N ALA A 62 13.15 -15.46 -15.21
CA ALA A 62 14.36 -16.28 -15.10
C ALA A 62 14.08 -17.78 -14.82
N SER A 63 12.86 -18.14 -14.41
CA SER A 63 12.50 -19.52 -14.05
C SER A 63 12.24 -20.44 -15.26
N GLY A 64 12.15 -19.86 -16.46
CA GLY A 64 11.90 -20.59 -17.71
C GLY A 64 10.44 -21.04 -17.88
N ILE A 65 10.13 -21.62 -19.03
CA ILE A 65 8.79 -22.10 -19.34
C ILE A 65 8.60 -23.49 -18.72
N ALA A 66 7.60 -23.62 -17.87
CA ALA A 66 7.27 -24.90 -17.26
C ALA A 66 6.73 -25.89 -18.30
N GLU A 67 7.32 -27.08 -18.36
CA GLU A 67 6.89 -28.14 -19.26
C GLU A 67 5.69 -28.93 -18.71
N GLY A 68 4.84 -29.43 -19.61
CA GLY A 68 3.71 -30.30 -19.30
C GLY A 68 2.55 -29.61 -18.59
N ASN A 69 1.63 -30.40 -18.01
CA ASN A 69 0.45 -29.87 -17.32
C ASN A 69 0.78 -29.44 -15.88
N VAL A 70 1.24 -28.20 -15.71
CA VAL A 70 1.64 -27.64 -14.42
C VAL A 70 0.52 -27.71 -13.38
N PHE A 71 -0.72 -27.42 -13.78
CA PHE A 71 -1.86 -27.43 -12.87
C PHE A 71 -2.19 -28.84 -12.37
N GLU A 72 -2.05 -29.86 -13.22
CA GLU A 72 -2.23 -31.25 -12.79
C GLU A 72 -1.17 -31.67 -11.76
N ARG A 73 0.11 -31.31 -12.00
CA ARG A 73 1.20 -31.56 -11.04
C ARG A 73 0.95 -30.88 -9.69
N VAL A 74 0.51 -29.62 -9.71
CA VAL A 74 0.19 -28.88 -8.47
C VAL A 74 -0.96 -29.53 -7.72
N ARG A 75 -2.05 -29.90 -8.42
CA ARG A 75 -3.20 -30.59 -7.82
C ARG A 75 -2.80 -31.93 -7.20
N LYS A 76 -2.01 -32.74 -7.91
CA LYS A 76 -1.48 -34.01 -7.40
C LYS A 76 -0.63 -33.81 -6.16
N LYS A 77 0.28 -32.81 -6.16
CA LYS A 77 1.13 -32.48 -5.01
C LYS A 77 0.33 -32.02 -3.79
N LEU A 78 -0.78 -31.32 -4.02
CA LEU A 78 -1.68 -30.84 -2.96
C LEU A 78 -2.79 -31.85 -2.60
N ASN A 79 -2.78 -33.06 -3.17
CA ASN A 79 -3.83 -34.08 -2.99
C ASN A 79 -5.25 -33.58 -3.30
N LEU A 80 -5.38 -32.61 -4.21
CA LEU A 80 -6.66 -32.10 -4.66
C LEU A 80 -7.15 -32.98 -5.82
N SER A 81 -7.96 -33.98 -5.50
CA SER A 81 -8.59 -34.82 -6.53
C SER A 81 -9.58 -33.98 -7.34
N LEU A 82 -9.54 -34.10 -8.68
CA LEU A 82 -10.60 -33.65 -9.55
C LEU A 82 -11.83 -34.51 -9.24
N MET A 83 -12.75 -33.98 -8.43
CA MET A 83 -14.11 -34.52 -8.39
C MET A 83 -14.68 -34.41 -9.81
N SER A 84 -14.53 -35.48 -10.59
CA SER A 84 -15.21 -35.66 -11.86
C SER A 84 -16.71 -35.62 -11.56
N ARG A 85 -17.41 -34.64 -12.12
CA ARG A 85 -18.84 -34.79 -12.40
C ARG A 85 -19.00 -35.43 -13.76
#